data_AF-A0A2E3IJN0-F1
#
_entry.id   AF-A0A2E3IJN0-F1
#
_cell.length_a   1.000
_cell.length_b   1.000
_cell.length_c   1.000
_cell.angle_alpha   90.00
_cell.angle_beta   90.00
_cell.angle_gamma   90.00
#
_symmetry.space_group_name_H-M   'P 1'
#
loop_
_entity.id
_entity.type
_entity.pdbx_description
1 polymer ?
#
loop_
_entity_poly.entity_id
_entity_poly.type
_entity_poly.pdbx_seq_one_letter_code
_entity_poly.pdbx_strand_id
1 'polypeptide(L)'
;MLRKLSDRLHTAWFIVGILLILVGLCLTAFATTGQFGGFGFLAILVGALATCWCPFAEPESGEEKRLKELEEALAEEENSPYPDQQEIKGLRKAVAHYRGHLGKNLHGLVTEWHGNGQKAEEATYEDGKLHGLAIAWHENGQKKAETTFKDDELDGLATKWHESGQKRSELIWKGDKLVAAKYWNSKGEAVETYEEAKK
;
A
#
# COMPACT_ATOMS: atom_id res chain seq x y z
N MET A 1 10.28 -18.86 -14.67
CA MET A 1 11.36 -17.90 -14.99
C MET A 1 12.73 -18.28 -14.42
N LEU A 2 12.84 -18.95 -13.27
CA LEU A 2 14.12 -19.20 -12.58
C LEU A 2 15.11 -20.17 -13.28
N ARG A 3 14.67 -21.05 -14.19
CA ARG A 3 15.60 -21.96 -14.90
C ARG A 3 16.47 -21.26 -15.96
N LYS A 4 15.99 -20.16 -16.55
CA LYS A 4 16.74 -19.43 -17.60
C LYS A 4 17.90 -18.58 -17.05
N LEU A 5 17.88 -18.22 -15.76
CA LEU A 5 19.00 -17.51 -15.12
C LEU A 5 20.18 -18.44 -14.82
N SER A 6 19.90 -19.69 -14.44
CA SER A 6 20.92 -20.70 -14.10
C SER A 6 21.82 -21.04 -15.30
N ASP A 7 21.24 -21.17 -16.49
CA ASP A 7 21.99 -21.54 -17.69
C ASP A 7 22.93 -20.42 -18.16
N ARG A 8 22.56 -19.15 -17.93
CA ARG A 8 23.40 -17.99 -18.29
C ARG A 8 24.60 -17.81 -17.36
N LEU A 9 24.45 -18.16 -16.09
CA LEU A 9 25.56 -18.16 -15.13
C LEU A 9 26.59 -19.23 -15.51
N HIS A 10 26.18 -20.46 -15.85
CA HIS A 10 27.11 -21.52 -16.25
C HIS A 10 27.95 -21.16 -17.49
N THR A 11 27.37 -20.49 -18.49
CA THR A 11 28.13 -20.07 -19.68
C THR A 11 29.14 -18.96 -19.38
N ALA A 12 28.85 -18.07 -18.42
CA ALA A 12 29.77 -16.99 -18.04
C ALA A 12 31.02 -17.52 -17.32
N TRP A 13 30.85 -18.47 -16.40
CA TRP A 13 31.98 -19.12 -15.71
C TRP A 13 32.87 -19.94 -16.66
N PHE A 14 32.28 -20.53 -17.72
CA PHE A 14 33.04 -21.28 -18.72
C PHE A 14 33.97 -20.38 -19.57
N ILE A 15 33.50 -19.17 -19.93
CA ILE A 15 34.29 -18.20 -20.70
C ILE A 15 35.45 -17.62 -19.86
N VAL A 16 35.20 -17.32 -18.58
CA VAL A 16 36.25 -16.86 -17.64
C VAL A 16 37.32 -17.93 -17.46
N GLY A 17 36.94 -19.20 -17.37
CA GLY A 17 37.89 -20.32 -17.30
C GLY A 17 38.82 -20.42 -18.52
N ILE A 18 38.28 -20.26 -19.74
CA ILE A 18 39.08 -20.31 -20.98
C ILE A 18 40.07 -19.14 -21.04
N LEU A 19 39.65 -17.94 -20.64
CA LEU A 19 40.52 -16.75 -20.63
C LEU A 19 41.70 -16.91 -19.66
N LEU A 20 41.48 -17.48 -18.48
CA LEU A 20 42.55 -17.72 -17.51
C LEU A 20 43.56 -18.77 -18.01
N ILE A 21 43.10 -19.79 -18.74
CA ILE A 21 43.98 -20.79 -19.37
C ILE A 21 44.85 -20.15 -20.45
N LEU A 22 44.29 -19.28 -21.29
CA LEU A 22 45.03 -18.57 -22.34
C LEU A 22 46.08 -17.62 -21.77
N VAL A 23 45.75 -16.91 -20.69
CA VAL A 23 46.72 -16.06 -19.96
C VAL A 23 47.85 -16.92 -19.37
N GLY A 24 47.51 -18.08 -18.80
CA GLY A 24 48.51 -19.03 -18.29
C GLY A 24 49.45 -19.55 -19.38
N LEU A 25 48.93 -19.89 -20.56
CA LEU A 25 49.75 -20.33 -21.71
C LEU A 25 50.68 -19.24 -22.24
N CYS A 26 50.25 -17.97 -22.23
CA CYS A 26 51.13 -16.85 -22.55
C CYS A 26 52.27 -16.69 -21.54
N LEU A 27 52.01 -16.88 -20.25
CA LEU A 27 53.02 -16.77 -19.19
C LEU A 27 54.03 -17.93 -19.24
N THR A 28 53.61 -19.15 -19.57
CA THR A 28 54.54 -20.30 -19.70
C THR A 28 55.36 -20.25 -20.98
N ALA A 29 54.81 -19.72 -22.08
CA ALA A 29 55.56 -19.43 -23.30
C ALA A 29 56.66 -18.37 -23.07
N PHE A 30 56.38 -17.39 -22.20
CA PHE A 30 57.35 -16.39 -21.78
C PHE A 30 58.48 -16.97 -20.92
N ALA A 31 58.17 -17.87 -19.99
CA ALA A 31 59.16 -18.51 -19.13
C ALA A 31 60.13 -19.45 -19.87
N THR A 32 59.69 -20.07 -20.98
CA THR A 32 60.48 -21.04 -21.75
C THR A 32 61.38 -20.40 -22.80
N THR A 33 60.97 -19.27 -23.37
CA THR A 33 61.72 -18.64 -24.47
C THR A 33 62.66 -17.53 -24.02
N GLY A 34 62.47 -16.95 -22.82
CA GLY A 34 63.44 -16.06 -22.18
C GLY A 34 63.87 -14.85 -23.02
N GLN A 35 63.15 -14.53 -24.09
CA GLN A 35 63.55 -13.56 -25.09
C GLN A 35 62.65 -12.33 -25.00
N PHE A 36 63.14 -11.33 -24.25
CA PHE A 36 62.62 -9.97 -24.25
C PHE A 36 62.93 -9.32 -25.61
N GLY A 37 62.07 -9.58 -26.61
CA GLY A 37 62.18 -8.98 -27.93
C GLY A 37 60.80 -8.67 -28.48
N GLY A 38 60.15 -7.63 -27.96
CA GLY A 38 58.83 -7.27 -28.46
C GLY A 38 57.95 -6.35 -27.62
N PHE A 39 58.48 -5.64 -26.61
CA PHE A 39 57.72 -4.60 -25.87
C PHE A 39 57.54 -3.30 -26.68
N GLY A 40 57.46 -3.40 -28.01
CA GLY A 40 57.19 -2.29 -28.93
C GLY A 40 55.86 -2.40 -29.66
N PHE A 41 55.19 -3.56 -29.64
CA PHE A 41 53.92 -3.76 -30.37
C PHE A 41 52.68 -3.92 -29.47
N LEU A 42 52.84 -4.07 -28.16
CA LEU A 42 51.70 -4.10 -27.22
C LEU A 42 51.25 -2.70 -26.76
N ALA A 43 52.08 -1.65 -26.91
CA ALA A 43 51.70 -0.28 -26.57
C ALA A 43 50.82 0.41 -27.63
N ILE A 44 50.77 -0.12 -28.87
CA ILE A 44 49.92 0.42 -29.94
C ILE A 44 48.55 -0.29 -30.00
N LEU A 45 48.38 -1.45 -29.36
CA LEU A 45 47.07 -2.11 -29.21
C LEU A 45 46.32 -1.74 -27.91
N VAL A 46 47.01 -1.26 -26.87
CA VAL A 46 46.37 -0.71 -25.66
C VAL A 46 46.05 0.79 -25.82
N GLY A 47 46.76 1.50 -26.72
CA GLY A 47 46.50 2.91 -27.05
C GLY A 47 45.38 3.18 -28.06
N ALA A 48 44.83 2.16 -28.72
CA ALA A 48 43.72 2.29 -29.67
C ALA A 48 42.36 1.78 -29.13
N LEU A 49 42.31 1.29 -27.89
CA LEU A 49 41.06 0.96 -27.18
C LEU A 49 40.71 1.95 -26.06
N ALA A 50 41.54 2.97 -25.84
CA ALA A 50 41.30 4.01 -24.82
C ALA A 50 40.61 5.28 -25.35
N THR A 51 40.27 5.35 -26.65
CA THR A 51 39.41 6.42 -27.22
C THR A 51 37.98 5.96 -27.51
N CYS A 52 37.58 4.78 -27.06
CA CYS A 52 36.18 4.47 -26.80
C CYS A 52 36.02 4.00 -25.36
N TRP A 53 36.51 4.79 -24.41
CA TRP A 53 35.84 4.91 -23.11
C TRP A 53 34.56 5.73 -23.30
N CYS A 54 33.66 5.27 -24.19
CA CYS A 54 32.26 5.50 -23.95
C CYS A 54 31.91 4.45 -22.90
N PRO A 55 31.45 4.83 -21.69
CA PRO A 55 30.78 3.87 -20.85
C PRO A 55 29.69 3.26 -21.74
N PHE A 56 29.77 1.96 -21.99
CA PHE A 56 28.70 1.19 -22.62
C PHE A 56 27.54 1.28 -21.63
N ALA A 57 26.82 2.39 -21.71
CA ALA A 57 25.50 2.55 -21.15
C ALA A 57 24.70 1.44 -21.80
N GLU A 58 24.49 0.37 -21.04
CA GLU A 58 23.53 -0.66 -21.40
C GLU A 58 22.24 0.10 -21.77
N PRO A 59 21.68 -0.13 -22.96
CA PRO A 59 20.39 0.47 -23.26
C PRO A 59 19.41 -0.17 -22.28
N GLU A 60 19.00 0.59 -21.26
CA GLU A 60 17.96 0.19 -20.32
C GLU A 60 16.84 -0.41 -21.17
N SER A 61 16.62 -1.72 -21.00
CA SER A 61 15.62 -2.42 -21.80
C SER A 61 14.30 -1.69 -21.58
N GLY A 62 13.43 -1.62 -22.59
CA GLY A 62 12.20 -0.82 -22.51
C GLY A 62 11.31 -1.16 -21.30
N GLU A 63 11.50 -2.33 -20.68
CA GLU A 63 10.85 -2.71 -19.42
C GLU A 63 11.50 -2.09 -18.18
N GLU A 64 12.83 -1.99 -18.14
CA GLU A 64 13.59 -1.41 -17.03
C GLU A 64 13.41 0.11 -16.94
N LYS A 65 13.42 0.78 -18.10
CA LYS A 65 13.10 2.21 -18.18
C LYS A 65 11.66 2.48 -17.74
N ARG A 66 10.72 1.62 -18.13
CA ARG A 66 9.31 1.70 -17.69
C ARG A 66 9.15 1.46 -16.20
N LEU A 67 9.92 0.54 -15.62
CA LEU A 67 9.91 0.26 -14.18
C LEU A 67 10.44 1.45 -13.39
N LYS A 68 11.51 2.09 -13.85
CA LYS A 68 12.08 3.29 -13.24
C LYS A 68 11.17 4.51 -13.38
N GLU A 69 10.55 4.69 -14.55
CA GLU A 69 9.50 5.70 -14.78
C GLU A 69 8.27 5.45 -13.88
N LEU A 70 7.89 4.19 -13.64
CA LEU A 70 6.83 3.83 -12.69
C LEU A 70 7.24 4.07 -11.23
N GLU A 71 8.47 3.72 -10.83
CA GLU A 71 8.99 3.96 -9.48
C GLU A 71 9.14 5.46 -9.19
N GLU A 72 9.61 6.25 -10.15
CA GLU A 72 9.69 7.72 -10.04
C GLU A 72 8.29 8.36 -10.04
N ALA A 73 7.34 7.89 -10.87
CA ALA A 73 5.96 8.37 -10.83
C ALA A 73 5.25 8.06 -9.51
N LEU A 74 5.52 6.88 -8.91
CA LEU A 74 5.03 6.52 -7.58
C LEU A 74 5.69 7.36 -6.46
N ALA A 75 6.96 7.72 -6.61
CA ALA A 75 7.68 8.58 -5.66
C ALA A 75 7.28 10.06 -5.76
N GLU A 76 6.87 10.53 -6.94
CA GLU A 76 6.26 11.85 -7.13
C GLU A 76 4.82 11.91 -6.58
N GLU A 77 4.05 10.82 -6.70
CA GLU A 77 2.73 10.71 -6.07
C GLU A 77 2.84 10.77 -4.53
N GLU A 78 3.87 10.15 -3.95
CA GLU A 78 4.16 10.21 -2.51
C GLU A 78 4.53 11.63 -2.01
N ASN A 79 5.02 12.51 -2.89
CA ASN A 79 5.40 13.89 -2.58
C ASN A 79 4.43 14.97 -3.10
N SER A 80 3.28 14.60 -3.66
CA SER A 80 2.29 15.56 -4.14
C SER A 80 1.64 16.33 -2.97
N PRO A 81 1.82 17.66 -2.87
CA PRO A 81 1.24 18.46 -1.80
C PRO A 81 -0.29 18.54 -1.97
N TYR A 82 -1.02 18.24 -0.90
CA TYR A 82 -2.46 18.44 -0.77
C TYR A 82 -2.92 19.83 -1.30
N PRO A 83 -4.16 19.96 -1.82
CA PRO A 83 -4.67 21.22 -2.36
C PRO A 83 -4.68 22.36 -1.32
N ASP A 84 -4.45 23.57 -1.85
CA ASP A 84 -4.27 24.87 -1.20
C ASP A 84 -5.27 25.14 -0.04
N GLN A 85 -4.73 25.64 1.07
CA GLN A 85 -5.42 25.87 2.34
C GLN A 85 -6.59 26.87 2.26
N GLN A 86 -6.80 27.57 1.14
CA GLN A 86 -7.90 28.53 0.99
C GLN A 86 -9.28 27.90 0.70
N GLU A 87 -9.37 26.66 0.22
CA GLU A 87 -10.67 25.97 0.06
C GLU A 87 -11.21 25.37 1.38
N ILE A 88 -10.39 25.31 2.45
CA ILE A 88 -10.71 24.69 3.74
C ILE A 88 -11.62 25.58 4.62
N LYS A 89 -11.99 26.79 4.16
CA LYS A 89 -12.90 27.66 4.93
C LYS A 89 -14.36 27.16 5.00
N GLY A 90 -14.75 26.19 4.15
CA GLY A 90 -16.11 25.63 4.10
C GLY A 90 -16.25 24.16 4.53
N LEU A 91 -15.17 23.37 4.52
CA LEU A 91 -15.19 21.97 4.95
C LEU A 91 -14.45 21.83 6.28
N ARG A 92 -15.16 21.94 7.41
CA ARG A 92 -14.75 21.27 8.65
C ARG A 92 -15.03 19.75 8.56
N LYS A 93 -14.74 19.10 7.43
CA LYS A 93 -15.04 17.69 7.24
C LYS A 93 -13.78 16.85 7.38
N ALA A 94 -13.91 15.84 8.24
CA ALA A 94 -12.98 14.75 8.43
C ALA A 94 -11.59 15.17 8.94
N VAL A 95 -11.49 15.38 10.26
CA VAL A 95 -10.21 15.12 10.94
C VAL A 95 -10.08 13.60 11.02
N ALA A 96 -9.68 12.98 9.93
CA ALA A 96 -9.09 11.65 10.01
C ALA A 96 -7.62 11.86 10.41
N HIS A 97 -7.10 11.02 11.30
CA HIS A 97 -5.67 10.84 11.37
C HIS A 97 -5.24 10.11 10.09
N TYR A 98 -5.00 10.85 9.01
CA TYR A 98 -4.66 10.29 7.71
C TYR A 98 -3.23 9.73 7.73
N ARG A 99 -3.09 8.45 7.39
CA ARG A 99 -1.86 7.88 6.86
C ARG A 99 -2.18 7.08 5.59
N GLY A 100 -2.49 7.78 4.50
CA GLY A 100 -2.56 7.22 3.15
C GLY A 100 -3.81 7.58 2.36
N HIS A 101 -3.62 7.78 1.05
CA HIS A 101 -4.63 8.21 0.08
C HIS A 101 -5.92 7.38 0.09
N LEU A 102 -7.02 8.08 -0.15
CA LEU A 102 -8.41 7.61 -0.23
C LEU A 102 -8.53 6.24 -0.93
N GLY A 103 -8.99 5.25 -0.15
CA GLY A 103 -9.51 3.98 -0.67
C GLY A 103 -8.70 2.73 -0.34
N LYS A 104 -7.46 2.82 0.16
CA LYS A 104 -6.66 1.61 0.49
C LYS A 104 -5.92 1.59 1.83
N ASN A 105 -5.86 2.70 2.57
CA ASN A 105 -5.07 2.80 3.82
C ASN A 105 -5.82 3.52 4.97
N LEU A 106 -7.14 3.34 5.11
CA LEU A 106 -7.81 3.87 6.31
C LEU A 106 -7.44 3.01 7.52
N HIS A 107 -6.71 3.60 8.47
CA HIS A 107 -6.34 2.94 9.72
C HIS A 107 -6.47 3.95 10.86
N GLY A 108 -7.20 3.58 11.91
CA GLY A 108 -7.46 4.39 13.10
C GLY A 108 -8.84 5.06 13.14
N LEU A 109 -9.00 5.96 14.10
CA LEU A 109 -10.24 6.69 14.35
C LEU A 109 -10.47 7.79 13.30
N VAL A 110 -11.62 7.74 12.65
CA VAL A 110 -12.12 8.75 11.72
C VAL A 110 -13.29 9.45 12.37
N THR A 111 -13.26 10.78 12.41
CA THR A 111 -14.36 11.59 12.93
C THR A 111 -14.85 12.58 11.88
N GLU A 112 -16.12 12.49 11.56
CA GLU A 112 -16.84 13.43 10.72
C GLU A 112 -17.62 14.43 11.57
N TRP A 113 -17.82 15.64 11.03
CA TRP A 113 -18.47 16.73 11.73
C TRP A 113 -19.61 17.29 10.88
N HIS A 114 -20.69 17.68 11.54
CA HIS A 114 -21.79 18.45 10.96
C HIS A 114 -21.33 19.87 10.64
N GLY A 115 -22.06 20.56 9.75
CA GLY A 115 -21.76 21.96 9.40
C GLY A 115 -21.80 22.91 10.60
N ASN A 116 -22.53 22.54 11.66
CA ASN A 116 -22.60 23.27 12.93
C ASN A 116 -21.39 23.03 13.87
N GLY A 117 -20.44 22.18 13.47
CA GLY A 117 -19.24 21.85 14.24
C GLY A 117 -19.43 20.79 15.33
N GLN A 118 -20.61 20.17 15.43
CA GLN A 118 -20.82 18.98 16.27
C GLN A 118 -20.39 17.71 15.55
N LYS A 119 -20.08 16.65 16.29
CA LYS A 119 -19.73 15.35 15.68
C LYS A 119 -20.92 14.84 14.87
N ALA A 120 -20.66 14.33 13.68
CA ALA A 120 -21.63 13.65 12.83
C ALA A 120 -21.46 12.14 12.91
N GLU A 121 -20.22 11.68 12.84
CA GLU A 121 -19.87 10.26 12.85
C GLU A 121 -18.47 10.05 13.41
N GLU A 122 -18.25 8.90 14.03
CA GLU A 122 -16.96 8.47 14.55
C GLU A 122 -16.87 6.97 14.36
N ALA A 123 -15.84 6.53 13.65
CA ALA A 123 -15.69 5.15 13.21
C ALA A 123 -14.21 4.77 13.25
N THR A 124 -13.90 3.54 13.66
CA THR A 124 -12.53 3.03 13.62
C THR A 124 -12.34 2.17 12.38
N TYR A 125 -11.24 2.39 11.67
CA TYR A 125 -10.87 1.60 10.51
C TYR A 125 -9.60 0.81 10.78
N GLU A 126 -9.52 -0.40 10.24
CA GLU A 126 -8.33 -1.25 10.23
C GLU A 126 -8.15 -1.77 8.80
N ASP A 127 -7.00 -1.46 8.19
CA ASP A 127 -6.62 -1.86 6.82
C ASP A 127 -7.68 -1.52 5.75
N GLY A 128 -8.28 -0.34 5.88
CA GLY A 128 -9.31 0.15 4.96
C GLY A 128 -10.73 -0.30 5.30
N LYS A 129 -10.90 -1.19 6.29
CA LYS A 129 -12.20 -1.76 6.68
C LYS A 129 -12.70 -1.17 7.99
N LEU A 130 -14.00 -1.03 8.12
CA LEU A 130 -14.64 -0.62 9.35
C LEU A 130 -14.50 -1.73 10.41
N HIS A 131 -13.93 -1.39 11.56
CA HIS A 131 -13.65 -2.32 12.63
C HIS A 131 -13.95 -1.69 13.99
N GLY A 132 -14.66 -2.41 14.87
CA GLY A 132 -15.02 -1.94 16.19
C GLY A 132 -16.29 -1.08 16.20
N LEU A 133 -16.32 -0.05 17.05
CA LEU A 133 -17.52 0.74 17.29
C LEU A 133 -17.61 1.93 16.32
N ALA A 134 -18.73 2.01 15.61
CA ALA A 134 -19.12 3.18 14.83
C ALA A 134 -20.30 3.89 15.52
N ILE A 135 -20.17 5.19 15.75
CA ILE A 135 -21.17 6.04 16.40
C ILE A 135 -21.54 7.17 15.45
N ALA A 136 -22.83 7.38 15.24
CA ALA A 136 -23.36 8.52 14.53
C ALA A 136 -24.21 9.40 15.47
N TRP A 137 -24.20 10.70 15.23
CA TRP A 137 -24.95 11.68 16.01
C TRP A 137 -25.88 12.50 15.12
N HIS A 138 -27.00 12.92 15.70
CA HIS A 138 -27.89 13.93 15.13
C HIS A 138 -27.24 15.32 15.23
N GLU A 139 -27.72 16.28 14.43
CA GLU A 139 -27.22 17.66 14.48
C GLU A 139 -27.44 18.35 15.83
N ASN A 140 -28.30 17.80 16.68
CA ASN A 140 -28.55 18.26 18.04
C ASN A 140 -27.55 17.68 19.08
N GLY A 141 -26.60 16.85 18.63
CA GLY A 141 -25.54 16.25 19.45
C GLY A 141 -25.95 14.96 20.15
N GLN A 142 -27.20 14.52 20.02
CA GLN A 142 -27.66 13.25 20.56
C GLN A 142 -27.24 12.10 19.67
N LYS A 143 -27.01 10.92 20.26
CA LYS A 143 -26.71 9.70 19.50
C LYS A 143 -27.85 9.41 18.51
N LYS A 144 -27.49 9.09 17.28
CA LYS A 144 -28.38 8.66 16.20
C LYS A 144 -28.29 7.16 15.99
N ALA A 145 -27.07 6.64 15.97
CA ALA A 145 -26.80 5.21 15.83
C ALA A 145 -25.48 4.84 16.50
N GLU A 146 -25.37 3.58 16.90
CA GLU A 146 -24.18 2.98 17.49
C GLU A 146 -24.16 1.53 17.03
N THR A 147 -23.14 1.13 16.30
CA THR A 147 -23.08 -0.16 15.62
C THR A 147 -21.69 -0.74 15.74
N THR A 148 -21.61 -2.03 16.07
CA THR A 148 -20.35 -2.77 16.10
C THR A 148 -20.11 -3.47 14.77
N PHE A 149 -18.92 -3.25 14.22
CA PHE A 149 -18.43 -3.85 12.99
C PHE A 149 -17.20 -4.69 13.26
N LYS A 150 -17.00 -5.70 12.43
CA LYS A 150 -15.78 -6.50 12.37
C LYS A 150 -15.45 -6.73 10.90
N ASP A 151 -14.38 -6.11 10.43
CA ASP A 151 -13.88 -6.25 9.06
C ASP A 151 -14.95 -5.95 8.00
N ASP A 152 -15.68 -4.84 8.16
CA ASP A 152 -16.87 -4.40 7.40
C ASP A 152 -18.18 -5.17 7.65
N GLU A 153 -18.16 -6.28 8.38
CA GLU A 153 -19.36 -7.05 8.71
C GLU A 153 -20.03 -6.54 9.99
N LEU A 154 -21.36 -6.58 10.05
CA LEU A 154 -22.11 -6.31 11.26
C LEU A 154 -21.94 -7.48 12.24
N ASP A 155 -21.26 -7.23 13.35
CA ASP A 155 -21.01 -8.24 14.38
C ASP A 155 -21.14 -7.62 15.77
N GLY A 156 -22.30 -7.83 16.40
CA GLY A 156 -22.63 -7.30 17.70
C GLY A 156 -23.90 -6.44 17.73
N LEU A 157 -23.91 -5.44 18.62
CA LEU A 157 -25.08 -4.63 18.90
C LEU A 157 -25.17 -3.45 17.94
N ALA A 158 -26.34 -3.25 17.32
CA ALA A 158 -26.68 -2.08 16.55
C ALA A 158 -27.90 -1.39 17.17
N THR A 159 -27.67 -0.24 17.79
CA THR A 159 -28.71 0.58 18.41
C THR A 159 -28.95 1.84 17.60
N LYS A 160 -30.23 2.22 17.44
CA LYS A 160 -30.64 3.49 16.81
C LYS A 160 -31.55 4.25 17.76
N TRP A 161 -31.47 5.57 17.71
CA TRP A 161 -32.26 6.47 18.54
C TRP A 161 -33.00 7.50 17.70
N HIS A 162 -34.14 7.93 18.22
CA HIS A 162 -34.84 9.12 17.74
C HIS A 162 -34.05 10.38 18.09
N GLU A 163 -34.35 11.50 17.42
CA GLU A 163 -33.77 12.81 17.75
C GLU A 163 -34.09 13.27 19.19
N SER A 164 -35.12 12.69 19.81
CA SER A 164 -35.47 12.90 21.22
C SER A 164 -34.57 12.14 22.20
N GLY A 165 -33.69 11.27 21.70
CA GLY A 165 -32.79 10.43 22.51
C GLY A 165 -33.43 9.14 22.99
N GLN A 166 -34.70 8.91 22.65
CA GLN A 166 -35.36 7.63 22.92
C GLN A 166 -34.86 6.56 21.97
N LYS A 167 -34.66 5.33 22.49
CA LYS A 167 -34.32 4.18 21.65
C LYS A 167 -35.41 3.97 20.60
N ARG A 168 -34.98 3.68 19.38
CA ARG A 168 -35.85 3.35 18.23
C ARG A 168 -35.74 1.87 17.88
N SER A 169 -34.52 1.35 17.90
CA SER A 169 -34.28 -0.06 17.60
C SER A 169 -32.99 -0.56 18.24
N GLU A 170 -32.94 -1.84 18.54
CA GLU A 170 -31.77 -2.56 19.08
C GLU A 170 -31.72 -3.91 18.36
N LEU A 171 -30.67 -4.12 17.57
CA LEU A 171 -30.49 -5.29 16.73
C LEU A 171 -29.20 -5.99 17.15
N ILE A 172 -29.23 -7.31 17.25
CA ILE A 172 -28.07 -8.14 17.54
C ILE A 172 -27.71 -8.88 16.25
N TRP A 173 -26.51 -8.61 15.75
CA TRP A 173 -25.94 -9.23 14.56
C TRP A 173 -24.84 -10.22 14.95
N LYS A 174 -24.71 -11.29 14.17
CA LYS A 174 -23.61 -12.24 14.26
C LYS A 174 -23.16 -12.63 12.85
N GLY A 175 -22.09 -12.00 12.36
CA GLY A 175 -21.60 -12.17 10.99
C GLY A 175 -22.70 -11.93 9.96
N ASP A 176 -23.19 -10.67 9.91
CA ASP A 176 -24.27 -10.19 9.03
C ASP A 176 -25.63 -10.90 9.15
N LYS A 177 -25.78 -11.83 10.10
CA LYS A 177 -27.07 -12.47 10.41
C LYS A 177 -27.72 -11.80 11.60
N LEU A 178 -28.98 -11.38 11.42
CA LEU A 178 -29.79 -10.82 12.49
C LEU A 178 -30.26 -11.93 13.43
N VAL A 179 -29.74 -11.93 14.65
CA VAL A 179 -30.08 -12.89 15.72
C VAL A 179 -31.30 -12.43 16.50
N ALA A 180 -31.37 -11.14 16.80
CA ALA A 180 -32.49 -10.56 17.53
C ALA A 180 -32.72 -9.11 17.13
N ALA A 181 -33.96 -8.64 17.21
CA ALA A 181 -34.31 -7.25 17.02
C ALA A 181 -35.40 -6.83 18.01
N LYS A 182 -35.28 -5.62 18.53
CA LYS A 182 -36.30 -4.98 19.35
C LYS A 182 -36.55 -3.58 18.80
N TYR A 183 -37.80 -3.18 18.75
CA TYR A 183 -38.24 -1.90 18.22
C TYR A 183 -39.09 -1.15 19.24
N TRP A 184 -38.89 0.16 19.30
CA TRP A 184 -39.66 1.07 20.15
C TRP A 184 -40.25 2.19 19.30
N ASN A 185 -41.40 2.70 19.73
CA ASN A 185 -41.98 3.91 19.16
C ASN A 185 -41.35 5.17 19.78
N SER A 186 -41.74 6.33 19.28
CA SER A 186 -41.27 7.63 19.77
C SER A 186 -41.76 8.02 21.18
N LYS A 187 -42.50 7.14 21.86
CA LYS A 187 -42.89 7.27 23.28
C LYS A 187 -42.08 6.34 24.19
N GLY A 188 -41.22 5.48 23.61
CA GLY A 188 -40.43 4.48 24.34
C GLY A 188 -41.19 3.18 24.62
N GLU A 189 -42.36 2.97 24.02
CA GLU A 189 -43.11 1.72 24.15
C GLU A 189 -42.56 0.70 23.15
N ALA A 190 -42.33 -0.54 23.58
CA ALA A 190 -41.88 -1.62 22.70
C ALA A 190 -43.00 -1.99 21.72
N VAL A 191 -42.69 -2.02 20.43
CA VAL A 191 -43.66 -2.27 19.34
C VAL A 191 -43.53 -3.69 18.81
N GLU A 192 -42.30 -4.18 18.66
CA GLU A 192 -42.03 -5.46 18.02
C GLU A 192 -40.71 -6.05 18.51
N THR A 193 -40.67 -7.38 18.61
CA THR A 193 -39.49 -8.14 18.99
C THR A 193 -39.35 -9.38 18.12
N TYR A 194 -38.15 -9.60 17.60
CA TYR A 194 -37.75 -10.79 16.87
C TYR A 194 -36.59 -11.46 17.63
N GLU A 195 -36.66 -12.77 17.81
CA GLU A 195 -35.56 -13.58 18.33
C GLU A 195 -35.48 -14.87 17.50
N GLU A 196 -34.30 -15.15 16.93
CA GLU A 196 -34.08 -16.39 16.18
C GLU A 196 -34.08 -17.56 17.18
N ALA A 197 -34.97 -18.54 16.95
CA ALA A 197 -35.06 -19.72 17.81
C ALA A 197 -33.76 -20.54 17.73
N LYS A 198 -33.05 -20.66 18.86
CA LYS A 198 -31.92 -21.59 18.98
C LYS A 198 -32.40 -23.02 18.71
N LYS A 199 -32.07 -23.55 17.54
CA LYS A 199 -32.27 -24.97 17.19
C LYS A 199 -31.23 -25.85 17.87
#